data_AF-A0A836TZR3-F1
#
_entry.id   AF-A0A836TZR3-F1
#
_cell.length_a   1.000
_cell.length_b   1.000
_cell.length_c   1.000
_cell.angle_alpha   90.00
_cell.angle_beta   90.00
_cell.angle_gamma   90.00
#
_symmetry.space_group_name_H-M   'P 1'
#
loop_
_entity.id
_entity.type
_entity.pdbx_description
1 polymer ?
#
loop_
_entity_poly.entity_id
_entity_poly.type
_entity_poly.pdbx_seq_one_letter_code
_entity_poly.pdbx_strand_id
1 'polypeptide(L)'
;MLAKELKQILLKMCEYGLGNLYILHPTKTHVYFGNISFNKCHLSIIDTSLLKGLQADLFTPAANEGLVGMICWSENKIWESLTFYGLDKCQLTPDFSNTRGSAIIAAQNQYGDSIINFEGSVYRGFQLLLEHSFLPAIIIYPVKSKYNETGLAVTDLRTVPLDIKLLIKLNDTVVNSIEAYKTLAVDDLDLSKSDFHKYFNGFIES
;
A
#
# COMPACT_ATOMS: atom_id res chain seq x y z
N MET A 1 18.70 -18.61 2.73
CA MET A 1 17.35 -19.00 3.21
C MET A 1 16.36 -17.86 2.98
N LEU A 2 16.63 -16.66 3.52
CA LEU A 2 15.86 -15.40 3.32
C LEU A 2 15.44 -15.08 1.86
N ALA A 3 16.35 -15.23 0.88
CA ALA A 3 16.03 -14.90 -0.52
C ALA A 3 14.98 -15.83 -1.16
N LYS A 4 14.90 -17.09 -0.73
CA LYS A 4 13.93 -18.06 -1.26
C LYS A 4 12.54 -17.81 -0.71
N GLU A 5 12.45 -17.50 0.57
CA GLU A 5 11.21 -17.14 1.27
C GLU A 5 10.65 -15.82 0.74
N LEU A 6 11.50 -14.79 0.59
CA LEU A 6 11.10 -13.50 0.02
C LEU A 6 10.57 -13.64 -1.41
N LYS A 7 11.21 -14.47 -2.24
CA LYS A 7 10.71 -14.76 -3.59
C LYS A 7 9.30 -15.37 -3.56
N GLN A 8 9.05 -16.34 -2.66
CA GLN A 8 7.74 -16.97 -2.54
C GLN A 8 6.66 -15.98 -2.07
N ILE A 9 7.00 -15.11 -1.11
CA ILE A 9 6.11 -14.04 -0.64
C ILE A 9 5.75 -13.12 -1.80
N LEU A 10 6.74 -12.64 -2.55
CA LEU A 10 6.51 -11.74 -3.70
C LEU A 10 5.64 -12.40 -4.77
N LEU A 11 5.93 -13.65 -5.13
CA LEU A 11 5.13 -14.42 -6.09
C LEU A 11 3.68 -14.52 -5.64
N LYS A 12 3.47 -14.91 -4.38
CA LYS A 12 2.12 -15.04 -3.83
C LYS A 12 1.41 -13.70 -3.83
N MET A 13 2.06 -12.62 -3.39
CA MET A 13 1.44 -11.31 -3.34
C MET A 13 1.15 -10.72 -4.74
N CYS A 14 1.93 -11.08 -5.78
CA CYS A 14 1.62 -10.71 -7.16
C CYS A 14 0.29 -11.28 -7.64
N GLU A 15 -0.11 -12.48 -7.19
CA GLU A 15 -1.43 -13.06 -7.50
C GLU A 15 -2.59 -12.22 -6.95
N TYR A 16 -2.35 -11.42 -5.90
CA TYR A 16 -3.35 -10.59 -5.22
C TYR A 16 -3.14 -9.08 -5.46
N GLY A 17 -2.45 -8.72 -6.54
CA GLY A 17 -2.37 -7.34 -7.00
C GLY A 17 -1.14 -6.55 -6.54
N LEU A 18 -0.08 -7.19 -6.02
CA LEU A 18 1.19 -6.48 -5.73
C LEU A 18 1.74 -5.74 -6.95
N GLY A 19 1.57 -6.32 -8.15
CA GLY A 19 2.02 -5.71 -9.40
C GLY A 19 1.34 -4.38 -9.74
N ASN A 20 0.27 -4.03 -9.04
CA ASN A 20 -0.48 -2.79 -9.24
C ASN A 20 -0.03 -1.67 -8.29
N LEU A 21 0.81 -2.00 -7.32
CA LEU A 21 1.26 -1.08 -6.29
C LEU A 21 2.69 -0.63 -6.56
N TYR A 22 3.02 0.59 -6.14
CA TYR A 22 4.35 1.15 -6.34
C TYR A 22 5.33 0.65 -5.29
N ILE A 23 6.48 0.21 -5.77
CA ILE A 23 7.60 -0.27 -4.98
C ILE A 23 8.74 0.74 -5.06
N LEU A 24 9.20 1.17 -3.90
CA LEU A 24 10.46 1.86 -3.71
C LEU A 24 11.56 0.82 -3.47
N HIS A 25 12.57 0.78 -4.34
CA HIS A 25 13.73 -0.08 -4.16
C HIS A 25 15.02 0.70 -4.45
N PRO A 26 15.67 1.27 -3.42
CA PRO A 26 16.96 1.91 -3.56
C PRO A 26 18.06 0.85 -3.73
N THR A 27 18.94 1.03 -4.72
CA THR A 27 20.17 0.27 -4.92
C THR A 27 21.36 1.21 -4.92
N LYS A 28 22.59 0.69 -4.86
CA LYS A 28 23.81 1.53 -4.86
C LYS A 28 23.92 2.49 -6.04
N THR A 29 23.31 2.15 -7.18
CA THR A 29 23.47 2.88 -8.45
C THR A 29 22.18 3.51 -8.95
N HIS A 30 21.03 3.11 -8.43
CA HIS A 30 19.72 3.54 -8.94
C HIS A 30 18.64 3.42 -7.86
N VAL A 31 17.69 4.35 -7.85
CA VAL A 31 16.49 4.26 -7.00
C VAL A 31 15.30 3.96 -7.88
N TYR A 32 14.78 2.75 -7.76
CA TYR A 32 13.59 2.31 -8.48
C TYR A 32 12.33 2.82 -7.78
N PHE A 33 11.40 3.38 -8.54
CA PHE A 33 10.04 3.64 -8.10
C PHE A 33 9.08 3.19 -9.18
N GLY A 34 8.43 2.04 -8.97
CA GLY A 34 7.70 1.39 -10.04
C GLY A 34 6.96 0.14 -9.60
N ASN A 35 6.24 -0.44 -10.53
CA ASN A 35 5.44 -1.64 -10.28
C ASN A 35 6.30 -2.90 -10.43
N ILE A 36 6.02 -3.93 -9.64
CA ILE A 36 6.60 -5.26 -9.89
C ILE A 36 5.91 -5.90 -11.09
N SER A 37 6.69 -6.50 -11.97
CA SER A 37 6.23 -7.41 -13.02
C SER A 37 6.90 -8.77 -12.85
N PHE A 38 6.14 -9.82 -13.13
CA PHE A 38 6.65 -11.17 -13.18
C PHE A 38 6.56 -11.70 -14.61
N ASN A 39 7.69 -11.80 -15.30
CA ASN A 39 7.77 -12.23 -16.69
C ASN A 39 8.77 -13.38 -16.82
N LYS A 40 8.35 -14.51 -17.43
CA LYS A 40 9.21 -15.69 -17.68
C LYS A 40 10.01 -16.15 -16.45
N CYS A 41 9.38 -16.24 -15.29
CA CYS A 41 10.01 -16.60 -14.00
C CYS A 41 11.00 -15.56 -13.42
N HIS A 42 11.10 -14.37 -14.01
CA HIS A 42 11.90 -13.27 -13.52
C HIS A 42 11.01 -12.17 -12.93
N LEU A 43 11.39 -11.72 -11.74
CA LEU A 43 10.79 -10.56 -11.09
C LEU A 43 11.58 -9.32 -11.51
N SER A 44 10.89 -8.34 -12.08
CA SER A 44 11.46 -7.05 -12.49
C SER A 44 10.64 -5.91 -11.91
N ILE A 45 11.25 -4.74 -11.77
CA ILE A 45 10.55 -3.50 -11.44
C ILE A 45 10.44 -2.69 -12.72
N ILE A 46 9.21 -2.39 -13.14
CA ILE A 46 8.92 -1.46 -14.24
C ILE A 46 9.03 -0.04 -13.66
N ASP A 47 10.21 0.54 -13.80
CA ASP A 47 10.54 1.83 -13.21
C ASP A 47 9.84 3.00 -13.93
N THR A 48 9.25 3.91 -13.15
CA THR A 48 8.67 5.16 -13.67
C THR A 48 9.74 6.18 -14.07
N SER A 49 11.00 5.96 -13.66
CA SER A 49 12.12 6.90 -13.82
C SER A 49 11.92 8.26 -13.11
N LEU A 50 10.90 8.42 -12.27
CA LEU A 50 10.63 9.67 -11.54
C LEU A 50 11.76 10.04 -10.57
N LEU A 51 12.45 9.04 -10.01
CA LEU A 51 13.54 9.21 -9.04
C LEU A 51 14.93 9.16 -9.69
N LYS A 52 15.02 9.24 -11.02
CA LYS A 52 16.28 9.10 -11.75
C LYS A 52 17.30 10.16 -11.31
N GLY A 53 18.51 9.72 -10.99
CA GLY A 53 19.62 10.57 -10.58
C GLY A 53 19.68 10.90 -9.08
N LEU A 54 18.72 10.43 -8.29
CA LEU A 54 18.76 10.55 -6.83
C LEU A 54 19.62 9.46 -6.21
N GLN A 55 20.29 9.80 -5.11
CA GLN A 55 21.13 8.88 -4.35
C GLN A 55 20.30 8.02 -3.39
N ALA A 56 20.69 6.76 -3.21
CA ALA A 56 19.97 5.82 -2.34
C ALA A 56 19.91 6.27 -0.87
N ASP A 57 20.97 6.92 -0.38
CA ASP A 57 21.06 7.38 1.02
C ASP A 57 19.99 8.44 1.36
N LEU A 58 19.44 9.14 0.37
CA LEU A 58 18.32 10.06 0.59
C LEU A 58 17.07 9.32 1.10
N PHE A 59 16.93 8.03 0.77
CA PHE A 59 15.76 7.21 1.08
C PHE A 59 15.92 6.39 2.37
N THR A 60 17.04 6.52 3.08
CA THR A 60 17.23 5.90 4.41
C THR A 60 16.12 6.25 5.40
N PRO A 61 15.60 7.50 5.47
CA PRO A 61 14.47 7.84 6.33
C PRO A 61 13.21 7.01 6.04
N ALA A 62 12.93 6.70 4.76
CA ALA A 62 11.77 5.89 4.37
C ALA A 62 11.87 4.46 4.93
N ALA A 63 13.07 3.88 4.96
CA ALA A 63 13.27 2.53 5.50
C ALA A 63 13.26 2.47 7.04
N ASN A 64 13.68 3.55 7.71
CA ASN A 64 13.92 3.54 9.15
C ASN A 64 12.81 4.21 9.97
N GLU A 65 12.32 5.36 9.51
CA GLU A 65 11.42 6.25 10.26
C GLU A 65 10.08 6.46 9.54
N GLY A 66 10.03 6.18 8.24
CA GLY A 66 8.86 6.36 7.40
C GLY A 66 7.90 5.19 7.38
N LEU A 67 8.15 4.12 8.15
CA LEU A 67 7.27 2.96 8.17
C LEU A 67 5.89 3.35 8.71
N VAL A 68 4.84 3.00 7.95
CA VAL A 68 3.44 3.30 8.30
C VAL A 68 2.58 2.05 8.40
N GLY A 69 3.12 0.88 8.05
CA GLY A 69 2.41 -0.39 8.13
C GLY A 69 3.10 -1.49 7.33
N MET A 70 2.34 -2.54 7.03
CA MET A 70 2.76 -3.59 6.12
C MET A 70 1.59 -4.02 5.24
N ILE A 71 1.93 -4.64 4.11
CA ILE A 71 0.99 -5.37 3.27
C ILE A 71 1.35 -6.84 3.25
N CYS A 72 0.36 -7.72 3.29
CA CYS A 72 0.58 -9.15 3.14
C CYS A 72 -0.59 -9.82 2.44
N TRP A 73 -0.37 -11.06 2.05
CA TRP A 73 -1.48 -11.96 1.76
C TRP A 73 -1.96 -12.58 3.08
N SER A 74 -3.29 -12.71 3.24
CA SER A 74 -3.90 -13.35 4.40
C SER A 74 -4.98 -14.32 3.93
N GLU A 75 -4.87 -15.59 4.35
CA GLU A 75 -5.88 -16.63 4.07
C GLU A 75 -7.19 -16.41 4.84
N ASN A 76 -7.10 -15.69 5.97
CA ASN A 76 -8.20 -15.55 6.92
C ASN A 76 -9.10 -14.34 6.63
N LYS A 77 -8.87 -13.64 5.52
CA LYS A 77 -9.54 -12.38 5.19
C LYS A 77 -10.27 -12.49 3.87
N ILE A 78 -11.41 -11.80 3.81
CA ILE A 78 -12.41 -11.98 2.76
C ILE A 78 -12.24 -11.03 1.56
N TRP A 79 -11.22 -10.18 1.54
CA TRP A 79 -11.01 -9.23 0.44
C TRP A 79 -10.23 -9.86 -0.71
N GLU A 80 -10.60 -9.51 -1.94
CA GLU A 80 -9.97 -10.00 -3.20
C GLU A 80 -8.61 -9.34 -3.51
N SER A 81 -7.92 -8.83 -2.49
CA SER A 81 -6.66 -8.09 -2.64
C SER A 81 -5.69 -8.41 -1.51
N LEU A 82 -4.56 -7.71 -1.44
CA LEU A 82 -3.68 -7.78 -0.29
C LEU A 82 -4.33 -7.15 0.96
N THR A 83 -3.96 -7.66 2.12
CA THR A 83 -4.23 -7.08 3.43
C THR A 83 -3.27 -5.94 3.68
N PHE A 84 -3.77 -4.80 4.16
CA PHE A 84 -2.97 -3.79 4.84
C PHE A 84 -3.16 -3.92 6.35
N TYR A 85 -2.04 -3.85 7.06
CA TYR A 85 -1.96 -3.79 8.51
C TYR A 85 -1.24 -2.50 8.93
N GLY A 86 -1.87 -1.73 9.81
CA GLY A 86 -1.24 -0.63 10.51
C GLY A 86 -0.12 -1.09 11.44
N LEU A 87 0.74 -0.17 11.88
CA LEU A 87 1.92 -0.47 12.70
C LEU A 87 1.60 -1.27 13.99
N ASP A 88 0.46 -1.04 14.64
CA ASP A 88 0.07 -1.78 15.85
C ASP A 88 -0.19 -3.26 15.59
N LYS A 89 -0.38 -3.65 14.33
CA LYS A 89 -0.56 -5.03 13.91
C LYS A 89 0.75 -5.66 13.44
N CYS A 90 1.85 -4.91 13.36
CA CYS A 90 3.18 -5.38 12.96
C CYS A 90 4.02 -5.83 14.17
N GLN A 91 4.93 -6.77 13.94
CA GLN A 91 6.06 -7.10 14.82
C GLN A 91 7.28 -6.25 14.46
N LEU A 92 7.04 -4.95 14.26
CA LEU A 92 8.11 -3.96 14.23
C LEU A 92 8.21 -3.40 15.64
N THR A 93 9.40 -3.00 16.06
CA THR A 93 9.56 -2.09 17.20
C THR A 93 9.56 -0.70 16.59
N PRO A 94 8.41 0.01 16.49
CA PRO A 94 8.40 1.30 15.87
C PRO A 94 9.14 2.24 16.81
N ASP A 95 10.17 2.91 16.33
CA ASP A 95 10.79 3.96 17.12
C ASP A 95 9.88 5.20 17.10
N PHE A 96 8.90 5.19 18.00
CA PHE A 96 7.93 6.27 18.16
C PHE A 96 8.56 7.54 18.79
N SER A 97 9.84 7.52 19.15
CA SER A 97 10.53 8.72 19.64
C SER A 97 10.77 9.75 18.54
N ASN A 98 10.69 9.34 17.27
CA ASN A 98 10.73 10.22 16.12
C ASN A 98 9.33 10.74 15.75
N THR A 99 9.27 12.03 15.47
CA THR A 99 8.13 12.98 15.40
C THR A 99 6.89 12.57 14.59
N ARG A 100 6.88 11.42 13.90
CA ARG A 100 5.77 10.95 13.06
C ARG A 100 4.88 9.87 13.70
N GLY A 101 5.33 9.23 14.79
CA GLY A 101 4.47 8.32 15.56
C GLY A 101 3.17 9.00 16.00
N SER A 102 3.26 10.23 16.48
CA SER A 102 2.10 11.04 16.88
C SER A 102 1.15 11.37 15.72
N ALA A 103 1.68 11.62 14.51
CA ALA A 103 0.86 11.89 13.33
C ALA A 103 0.09 10.64 12.88
N ILE A 104 0.72 9.47 12.93
CA ILE A 104 0.08 8.18 12.61
C ILE A 104 -0.99 7.82 13.65
N ILE A 105 -0.72 8.06 14.94
CA ILE A 105 -1.69 7.86 16.03
C ILE A 105 -2.90 8.79 15.86
N ALA A 106 -2.66 10.05 15.50
CA ALA A 106 -3.72 11.05 15.34
C ALA A 106 -4.49 10.95 14.01
N ALA A 107 -4.00 10.15 13.06
CA ALA A 107 -4.64 9.96 11.76
C ALA A 107 -5.83 9.00 11.89
N GLN A 108 -6.99 9.58 12.22
CA GLN A 108 -8.28 8.92 12.27
C GLN A 108 -9.27 9.59 11.31
N ASN A 109 -9.98 8.80 10.50
CA ASN A 109 -10.99 9.33 9.60
C ASN A 109 -12.33 9.60 10.31
N GLN A 110 -13.27 10.20 9.58
CA GLN A 110 -14.62 10.51 10.08
C GLN A 110 -15.46 9.30 10.51
N TYR A 111 -15.07 8.08 10.13
CA TYR A 111 -15.73 6.83 10.48
C TYR A 111 -15.08 6.11 11.67
N GLY A 112 -14.00 6.67 12.22
CA GLY A 112 -13.29 6.13 13.37
C GLY A 112 -12.14 5.18 13.01
N ASP A 113 -11.83 4.94 11.73
CA ASP A 113 -10.67 4.13 11.33
C ASP A 113 -9.39 4.91 11.62
N SER A 114 -8.43 4.32 12.34
CA SER A 114 -7.11 4.91 12.60
C SER A 114 -6.02 4.16 11.85
N ILE A 115 -5.10 4.88 11.22
CA ILE A 115 -4.02 4.27 10.42
C ILE A 115 -3.19 3.30 11.25
N ILE A 116 -2.93 3.62 12.52
CA ILE A 116 -2.04 2.82 13.37
C ILE A 116 -2.56 1.40 13.61
N ASN A 117 -3.88 1.24 13.76
CA ASN A 117 -4.52 -0.03 14.07
C ASN A 117 -5.34 -0.60 12.91
N PHE A 118 -5.34 0.08 11.77
CA PHE A 118 -6.13 -0.28 10.60
C PHE A 118 -5.83 -1.70 10.13
N GLU A 119 -6.88 -2.38 9.72
CA GLU A 119 -6.83 -3.74 9.18
C GLU A 119 -7.91 -3.84 8.10
N GLY A 120 -7.50 -4.03 6.86
CA GLY A 120 -8.42 -4.04 5.73
C GLY A 120 -7.73 -4.31 4.40
N SER A 121 -8.45 -4.10 3.30
CA SER A 121 -7.86 -4.19 1.96
C SER A 121 -6.77 -3.14 1.76
N VAL A 122 -5.77 -3.48 0.94
CA VAL A 122 -4.65 -2.58 0.63
C VAL A 122 -5.11 -1.26 0.03
N TYR A 123 -6.13 -1.27 -0.82
CA TYR A 123 -6.67 -0.07 -1.44
C TYR A 123 -7.33 0.86 -0.42
N ARG A 124 -8.07 0.31 0.56
CA ARG A 124 -8.66 1.12 1.63
C ARG A 124 -7.59 1.67 2.56
N GLY A 125 -6.58 0.87 2.90
CA GLY A 125 -5.45 1.33 3.71
C GLY A 125 -4.65 2.44 3.02
N PHE A 126 -4.38 2.32 1.72
CA PHE A 126 -3.68 3.34 0.94
C PHE A 126 -4.54 4.60 0.77
N GLN A 127 -5.84 4.46 0.58
CA GLN A 127 -6.76 5.60 0.58
C GLN A 127 -6.72 6.34 1.92
N LEU A 128 -6.79 5.62 3.04
CA LEU A 128 -6.73 6.21 4.37
C LEU A 128 -5.40 6.97 4.57
N LEU A 129 -4.28 6.39 4.14
CA LEU A 129 -2.97 7.06 4.15
C LEU A 129 -2.98 8.36 3.34
N LEU A 130 -3.52 8.34 2.12
CA LEU A 130 -3.60 9.52 1.24
C LEU A 130 -4.53 10.61 1.83
N GLU A 131 -5.67 10.23 2.40
CA GLU A 131 -6.61 11.15 3.09
C GLU A 131 -5.93 11.88 4.26
N HIS A 132 -4.96 11.24 4.92
CA HIS A 132 -4.17 11.80 6.01
C HIS A 132 -2.80 12.32 5.58
N SER A 133 -2.61 12.61 4.29
CA SER A 133 -1.37 13.23 3.82
C SER A 133 -0.11 12.37 4.03
N PHE A 134 -0.24 11.05 3.96
CA PHE A 134 0.88 10.13 3.77
C PHE A 134 0.99 9.75 2.29
N LEU A 135 2.22 9.59 1.79
CA LEU A 135 2.47 9.12 0.43
C LEU A 135 2.98 7.67 0.46
N PRO A 136 2.09 6.67 0.35
CA PRO A 136 2.46 5.28 0.53
C PRO A 136 3.31 4.75 -0.62
N ALA A 137 4.39 4.06 -0.28
CA ALA A 137 5.15 3.19 -1.18
C ALA A 137 5.52 1.89 -0.46
N ILE A 138 5.65 0.81 -1.21
CA ILE A 138 6.07 -0.48 -0.65
C ILE A 138 7.58 -0.56 -0.71
N ILE A 139 8.21 -1.05 0.34
CA ILE A 139 9.63 -1.40 0.32
C ILE A 139 9.78 -2.92 0.39
N ILE A 140 10.78 -3.47 -0.31
CA ILE A 140 11.08 -4.91 -0.27
C ILE A 140 11.83 -5.22 1.03
N TYR A 141 11.14 -5.03 2.15
CA TYR A 141 11.62 -5.30 3.50
C TYR A 141 10.58 -6.19 4.19
N PRO A 142 10.91 -7.46 4.48
CA PRO A 142 9.95 -8.39 5.04
C PRO A 142 9.58 -7.99 6.47
N VAL A 143 8.29 -7.91 6.74
CA VAL A 143 7.74 -7.62 8.06
C VAL A 143 6.79 -8.73 8.47
N LYS A 144 6.84 -9.10 9.74
CA LYS A 144 5.93 -10.09 10.31
C LYS A 144 4.81 -9.38 11.06
N SER A 145 3.57 -9.85 10.91
CA SER A 145 2.42 -9.36 11.67
C SER A 145 2.34 -10.03 13.03
N LYS A 146 1.55 -9.44 13.94
CA LYS A 146 1.19 -10.07 15.22
C LYS A 146 0.38 -11.37 15.05
N TYR A 147 -0.18 -11.59 13.86
CA TYR A 147 -0.88 -12.82 13.47
C TYR A 147 0.05 -13.86 12.81
N ASN A 148 1.37 -13.65 12.88
CA ASN A 148 2.39 -14.56 12.32
C ASN A 148 2.39 -14.63 10.78
N GLU A 149 1.81 -13.64 10.10
CA GLU A 149 1.82 -13.51 8.64
C GLU A 149 3.03 -12.68 8.20
N THR A 150 3.68 -13.04 7.10
CA THR A 150 4.82 -12.29 6.57
C THR A 150 4.41 -11.50 5.34
N GLY A 151 4.79 -10.23 5.30
CA GLY A 151 4.51 -9.33 4.20
C GLY A 151 5.64 -8.35 3.96
N LEU A 152 5.33 -7.24 3.29
CA LEU A 152 6.26 -6.17 2.96
C LEU A 152 5.91 -4.90 3.71
N ALA A 153 6.91 -4.16 4.16
CA ALA A 153 6.70 -2.85 4.77
C ALA A 153 6.12 -1.83 3.77
N VAL A 154 5.28 -0.95 4.31
CA VAL A 154 4.81 0.26 3.64
C VAL A 154 5.45 1.47 4.31
N THR A 155 5.98 2.38 3.51
CA THR A 155 6.60 3.63 3.96
C THR A 155 5.85 4.85 3.44
N ASP A 156 5.97 5.96 4.15
CA ASP A 156 5.64 7.29 3.68
C ASP A 156 6.85 7.96 3.00
N LEU A 157 6.76 8.17 1.69
CA LEU A 157 7.78 8.87 0.91
C LEU A 157 7.97 10.34 1.29
N ARG A 158 7.01 10.96 1.99
CA ARG A 158 7.16 12.35 2.48
C ARG A 158 8.22 12.47 3.59
N THR A 159 8.77 11.37 4.09
CA THR A 159 9.95 11.37 4.98
C THR A 159 11.25 11.64 4.23
N VAL A 160 11.27 11.44 2.92
CA VAL A 160 12.44 11.62 2.08
C VAL A 160 12.58 13.12 1.73
N PRO A 161 13.78 13.72 1.84
CA PRO A 161 14.01 15.12 1.52
C PRO A 161 14.02 15.34 -0.01
N LEU A 162 12.83 15.31 -0.61
CA LEU A 162 12.62 15.49 -2.04
C LEU A 162 12.12 16.91 -2.36
N ASP A 163 12.41 17.38 -3.58
CA ASP A 163 11.83 18.61 -4.10
C ASP A 163 10.30 18.52 -4.16
N ILE A 164 9.62 19.63 -3.84
CA ILE A 164 8.16 19.68 -3.76
C ILE A 164 7.49 19.31 -5.10
N LYS A 165 8.07 19.70 -6.24
CA LYS A 165 7.51 19.35 -7.56
C LYS A 165 7.59 17.84 -7.82
N LEU A 166 8.65 17.20 -7.33
CA LEU A 166 8.78 15.74 -7.41
C LEU A 166 7.78 15.04 -6.47
N LEU A 167 7.62 15.53 -5.24
CA LEU A 167 6.63 15.00 -4.30
C LEU A 167 5.20 15.08 -4.85
N ILE A 168 4.83 16.19 -5.50
CA ILE A 168 3.53 16.34 -6.15
C ILE A 168 3.36 15.29 -7.25
N LYS A 169 4.36 15.12 -8.14
CA LYS A 169 4.31 14.11 -9.20
C LYS A 169 4.17 12.69 -8.66
N LEU A 170 4.92 12.35 -7.61
CA LEU A 170 4.81 11.04 -6.96
C LEU A 170 3.43 10.85 -6.33
N ASN A 171 2.90 11.88 -5.66
CA ASN A 171 1.56 11.88 -5.10
C ASN A 171 0.50 11.63 -6.17
N ASP A 172 0.50 12.40 -7.25
CA ASP A 172 -0.46 12.25 -8.35
C ASP A 172 -0.37 10.84 -8.96
N THR A 173 0.85 10.33 -9.14
CA THR A 173 1.09 8.98 -9.66
C THR A 173 0.48 7.91 -8.76
N VAL A 174 0.69 8.00 -7.44
CA VAL A 174 0.13 7.05 -6.47
C VAL A 174 -1.40 7.19 -6.38
N VAL A 175 -1.92 8.41 -6.29
CA VAL A 175 -3.38 8.67 -6.22
C VAL A 175 -4.08 8.07 -7.44
N ASN A 176 -3.61 8.38 -8.65
CA ASN A 176 -4.21 7.87 -9.87
C ASN A 176 -4.21 6.33 -9.92
N SER A 177 -3.15 5.70 -9.42
CA SER A 177 -3.10 4.23 -9.36
C SER A 177 -4.14 3.64 -8.41
N ILE A 178 -4.41 4.28 -7.26
CA ILE A 178 -5.38 3.80 -6.27
C ILE A 178 -6.82 4.10 -6.71
N GLU A 179 -7.06 5.27 -7.31
CA GLU A 179 -8.38 5.64 -7.83
C GLU A 179 -8.86 4.71 -8.95
N ALA A 180 -7.94 4.23 -9.80
CA ALA A 180 -8.27 3.25 -10.83
C ALA A 180 -8.91 1.96 -10.25
N TYR A 181 -8.60 1.59 -9.01
CA TYR A 181 -9.19 0.43 -8.31
C TYR A 181 -10.49 0.75 -7.58
N LYS A 182 -10.82 2.03 -7.34
CA LYS A 182 -12.18 2.42 -6.93
C LYS A 182 -13.16 2.27 -8.09
N THR A 183 -12.67 2.44 -9.32
CA THR A 183 -13.39 2.19 -10.58
C THR A 183 -13.23 0.75 -11.06
N LEU A 184 -13.14 -0.23 -10.15
CA LEU A 184 -13.52 -1.60 -10.51
C LEU A 184 -15.01 -1.57 -10.81
N ALA A 185 -15.29 -1.74 -12.09
CA ALA A 185 -16.54 -1.43 -12.71
C ALA A 185 -17.71 -2.08 -11.97
N VAL A 186 -18.73 -1.28 -11.69
CA VAL A 186 -20.09 -1.75 -11.95
C VAL A 186 -20.16 -1.91 -13.47
N ASP A 187 -19.48 -2.93 -14.00
CA ASP A 187 -19.69 -3.38 -15.37
C ASP A 187 -21.10 -3.95 -15.34
N ASP A 188 -22.03 -3.11 -15.78
CA ASP A 188 -23.31 -3.47 -16.37
C ASP A 188 -24.00 -4.68 -15.72
N LEU A 189 -24.35 -4.55 -14.44
CA LEU A 189 -25.64 -5.09 -14.04
C LEU A 189 -26.68 -4.26 -14.83
N ASP A 190 -26.98 -4.72 -16.05
CA ASP A 190 -28.16 -4.31 -16.82
C ASP A 190 -29.40 -4.82 -16.07
N LEU A 191 -29.57 -4.30 -14.85
CA LEU A 191 -30.72 -4.56 -14.02
C LEU A 191 -31.86 -3.84 -14.70
N SER A 192 -32.74 -4.62 -15.31
CA SER A 192 -34.03 -4.11 -15.73
C SER A 192 -34.68 -3.39 -14.54
N LYS A 193 -35.49 -2.35 -14.79
CA LYS A 193 -36.25 -1.67 -13.71
C LYS A 193 -36.96 -2.66 -12.79
N SER A 194 -37.45 -3.77 -13.33
CA SER A 194 -38.07 -4.86 -12.56
C SER A 194 -37.11 -5.55 -11.59
N ASP A 195 -35.86 -5.81 -11.98
CA ASP A 195 -34.88 -6.46 -11.11
C ASP A 195 -34.41 -5.51 -10.01
N PHE A 196 -34.23 -4.23 -10.32
CA PHE A 196 -33.91 -3.22 -9.32
C PHE A 196 -35.02 -3.14 -8.24
N HIS A 197 -36.30 -3.05 -8.66
CA HIS A 197 -37.41 -3.02 -7.71
C HIS A 197 -37.52 -4.31 -6.88
N LYS A 198 -37.17 -5.47 -7.44
CA LYS A 198 -37.17 -6.74 -6.72
C LYS A 198 -36.16 -6.77 -5.57
N TYR A 199 -34.97 -6.20 -5.76
CA TYR A 199 -33.92 -6.18 -4.73
C TYR A 199 -34.08 -5.04 -3.72
N PHE A 200 -34.68 -3.91 -4.12
CA PHE A 200 -34.66 -2.69 -3.31
C PHE A 200 -36.03 -2.20 -2.81
N ASN A 201 -37.16 -2.77 -3.22
CA ASN A 201 -38.48 -2.36 -2.68
C ASN A 201 -38.63 -2.60 -1.16
N GLY A 202 -37.86 -3.52 -0.57
CA GLY A 202 -37.84 -3.73 0.88
C GLY A 202 -37.14 -2.62 1.68
N PHE A 203 -36.44 -1.70 1.02
CA PHE A 203 -35.68 -0.61 1.67
C PHE A 203 -36.31 0.78 1.46
N ILE A 204 -37.29 0.91 0.57
CA ILE A 204 -37.91 2.21 0.22
C ILE A 204 -39.24 2.43 0.96
N GLU A 205 -39.84 1.38 1.55
CA GLU A 205 -40.96 1.54 2.46
C GLU A 205 -40.46 1.71 3.91
N SER A 206 -40.05 2.93 4.24
CA SER A 206 -40.03 3.46 5.61
C SER A 206 -40.54 4.89 5.63
#